data_AF-A0A7X7D5U8-F1
#
_entry.id   AF-A0A7X7D5U8-F1
#
_cell.length_a   1.000
_cell.length_b   1.000
_cell.length_c   1.000
_cell.angle_alpha   90.00
_cell.angle_beta   90.00
_cell.angle_gamma   90.00
#
_symmetry.space_group_name_H-M   'P 1'
#
loop_
_entity.id
_entity.type
_entity.pdbx_description
1 polymer ?
#
loop_
_entity_poly.entity_id
_entity_poly.type
_entity_poly.pdbx_seq_one_letter_code
_entity_poly.pdbx_strand_id
1 'polypeptide(L)'
;MLPVLLVAILGAGILVMREATQSRHEEMPADSRVRVVIAPRSNRPESDQSIERVSHAHLSFCQLEVGSRMETGLEEVSRDPLQYSVVMAPALDSTDRKQFRGCIEDWIVDNHWIDVVEIEEFTLR
;
A
#
# COMPACT_ATOMS: atom_id res chain seq x y z
N MET A 1 12.28 40.75 24.14
CA MET A 1 11.74 40.62 22.78
C MET A 1 12.41 39.50 21.99
N LEU A 2 13.75 39.41 21.95
CA LEU A 2 14.49 38.33 21.28
C LEU A 2 14.01 36.89 21.61
N PRO A 3 13.75 36.50 22.87
CA PRO A 3 13.31 35.13 23.16
C PRO A 3 11.90 34.81 22.61
N VAL A 4 11.00 35.81 22.58
CA VAL A 4 9.65 35.64 22.03
C VAL A 4 9.70 35.44 20.51
N LEU A 5 10.57 36.19 19.83
CA LEU A 5 10.80 36.06 18.39
C LEU A 5 11.37 34.67 18.04
N LEU A 6 12.34 34.19 18.82
CA LEU A 6 12.96 32.87 18.63
C LEU A 6 11.95 31.73 18.80
N VAL A 7 11.08 31.82 19.82
CA VAL A 7 9.99 30.86 20.03
C VAL A 7 9.00 30.91 18.87
N ALA A 8 8.64 32.10 18.37
CA ALA A 8 7.73 32.24 17.24
C ALA A 8 8.30 31.61 15.96
N ILE A 9 9.60 31.80 15.69
CA ILE A 9 10.28 31.21 14.52
C ILE A 9 10.32 29.68 14.64
N LEU A 10 10.68 29.15 15.81
CA LEU A 10 10.70 27.70 16.04
C LEU A 10 9.31 27.09 15.92
N GLY A 11 8.29 27.73 16.50
CA GLY A 11 6.90 27.29 16.41
C GLY A 11 6.40 27.28 14.97
N ALA A 12 6.65 28.34 14.21
CA ALA A 12 6.31 28.40 12.79
C ALA A 12 7.05 27.32 11.97
N GLY A 13 8.34 27.10 12.25
CA GLY A 13 9.12 26.05 11.61
C GLY A 13 8.55 24.65 11.85
N ILE A 14 8.14 24.35 13.09
CA ILE A 14 7.50 23.08 13.44
C ILE A 14 6.17 22.90 12.69
N LEU A 15 5.34 23.95 12.60
CA LEU A 15 4.06 23.87 11.90
C LEU A 15 4.24 23.59 10.40
N VAL A 16 5.16 24.31 9.75
CA VAL A 16 5.47 24.09 8.33
C VAL A 16 6.00 22.68 8.11
N MET A 17 6.93 22.21 8.95
CA MET A 17 7.46 20.85 8.85
C MET A 17 6.39 19.79 9.07
N ARG A 18 5.51 20.00 10.06
CA ARG A 18 4.39 19.09 10.31
C ARG A 18 3.47 19.02 9.10
N GLU A 19 3.11 20.15 8.51
CA GLU A 19 2.25 20.17 7.33
C GLU A 19 2.90 19.49 6.11
N ALA A 20 4.23 19.63 5.95
CA ALA A 20 4.99 18.99 4.88
C ALA A 20 5.24 17.49 5.09
N THR A 21 5.18 16.98 6.32
CA THR A 21 5.56 15.58 6.66
C THR A 21 4.40 14.74 7.15
N GLN A 22 3.33 15.35 7.62
CA GLN A 22 2.17 14.64 8.12
C GLN A 22 1.38 14.05 6.95
N SER A 23 1.29 12.72 6.92
CA SER A 23 0.39 12.00 6.03
C SER A 23 -1.04 12.50 6.20
N ARG A 24 -1.73 12.70 5.07
CA ARG A 24 -3.14 13.08 5.02
C ARG A 24 -3.86 12.08 4.14
N HIS A 25 -4.99 11.57 4.63
CA HIS A 25 -5.89 10.76 3.83
C HIS A 25 -6.84 11.66 3.06
N GLU A 26 -7.06 11.35 1.79
CA GLU A 26 -7.94 12.06 0.88
C GLU A 26 -9.06 11.12 0.42
N GLU A 27 -10.29 11.64 0.31
CA GLU A 27 -11.40 10.85 -0.22
C GLU A 27 -11.20 10.63 -1.72
N MET A 28 -11.13 9.35 -2.12
CA MET A 28 -10.97 8.94 -3.51
C MET A 28 -12.34 8.75 -4.18
N PRO A 29 -12.50 9.09 -5.48
CA PRO A 29 -13.75 8.88 -6.20
C PRO A 29 -14.21 7.42 -6.16
N ALA A 30 -15.51 7.17 -6.01
CA ALA A 30 -16.05 5.82 -5.84
C ALA A 30 -15.85 4.89 -7.06
N ASP A 31 -15.70 5.48 -8.26
CA ASP A 31 -15.42 4.83 -9.54
C ASP A 31 -13.93 4.69 -9.86
N SER A 32 -13.05 5.25 -9.02
CA SER A 32 -11.60 5.07 -9.12
C SER A 32 -11.19 3.66 -8.71
N ARG A 33 -10.19 3.13 -9.39
CA ARG A 33 -9.61 1.80 -9.15
C ARG A 33 -8.10 1.86 -9.23
N VAL A 34 -7.45 0.91 -8.56
CA VAL A 34 -6.02 0.74 -8.69
C VAL A 34 -5.70 -0.73 -8.89
N ARG A 35 -4.89 -1.03 -9.90
CA ARG A 35 -4.29 -2.34 -10.11
C ARG A 35 -2.96 -2.37 -9.37
N VAL A 36 -2.81 -3.30 -8.46
CA VAL A 36 -1.56 -3.57 -7.75
C VAL A 36 -1.00 -4.86 -8.31
N VAL A 37 0.22 -4.81 -8.84
CA VAL A 37 0.96 -5.98 -9.30
C VAL A 37 2.02 -6.31 -8.27
N ILE A 38 2.02 -7.57 -7.83
CA ILE A 38 2.93 -8.08 -6.82
C ILE A 38 3.76 -9.26 -7.35
N ALA A 39 4.97 -9.41 -6.82
CA ALA A 39 5.82 -10.56 -7.04
C ALA A 39 6.07 -11.26 -5.69
N PRO A 40 5.20 -12.20 -5.29
CA PRO A 40 5.39 -12.94 -4.06
C PRO A 40 6.57 -13.91 -4.21
N ARG A 41 7.30 -14.10 -3.12
CA ARG A 41 8.41 -15.04 -3.02
C ARG A 41 8.29 -15.80 -1.72
N SER A 42 8.75 -17.05 -1.73
CA SER A 42 8.80 -17.89 -0.54
C SER A 42 10.09 -18.69 -0.51
N ASN A 43 10.64 -18.85 0.68
CA ASN A 43 11.75 -19.76 0.94
C ASN A 43 11.28 -20.88 1.85
N ARG A 44 11.37 -22.13 1.39
CA ARG A 44 10.87 -23.33 2.09
C ARG A 44 9.37 -23.21 2.42
N PRO A 45 8.50 -23.11 1.39
CA PRO A 45 7.06 -23.04 1.62
C PRO A 45 6.56 -24.29 2.35
N GLU A 46 5.61 -24.10 3.25
CA GLU A 46 4.88 -25.22 3.86
C GLU A 46 4.12 -25.98 2.77
N SER A 47 4.17 -27.32 2.83
CA SER A 47 3.71 -28.18 1.73
C SER A 47 2.21 -28.13 1.46
N ASP A 48 1.43 -27.68 2.43
CA ASP A 48 -0.02 -27.53 2.35
C ASP A 48 -0.47 -26.09 2.04
N GLN A 49 0.48 -25.15 1.85
CA GLN A 49 0.22 -23.75 1.54
C GLN A 49 0.61 -23.36 0.11
N SER A 50 -0.32 -22.76 -0.64
CA SER A 50 -0.01 -22.14 -1.93
C SER A 50 0.42 -20.68 -1.76
N ILE A 51 1.37 -20.25 -2.60
CA ILE A 51 1.87 -18.87 -2.61
C ILE A 51 0.74 -17.85 -2.82
N GLU A 52 -0.23 -18.19 -3.65
CA GLU A 52 -1.43 -17.39 -3.91
C GLU A 52 -2.27 -17.20 -2.65
N ARG A 53 -2.55 -18.26 -1.88
CA ARG A 53 -3.36 -18.14 -0.66
C ARG A 53 -2.66 -17.33 0.42
N VAL A 54 -1.35 -17.53 0.60
CA VAL A 54 -0.55 -16.77 1.57
C VAL A 54 -0.47 -15.31 1.14
N SER A 55 -0.28 -15.03 -0.16
CA SER A 55 -0.32 -13.68 -0.72
C SER A 55 -1.67 -13.01 -0.51
N HIS A 56 -2.76 -13.70 -0.79
CA HIS A 56 -4.11 -13.18 -0.58
C HIS A 56 -4.36 -12.86 0.90
N ALA A 57 -3.93 -13.73 1.82
CA ALA A 57 -4.05 -13.48 3.25
C ALA A 57 -3.21 -12.26 3.69
N HIS A 58 -1.99 -12.14 3.20
CA HIS A 58 -1.10 -11.00 3.49
C HIS A 58 -1.70 -9.68 2.98
N LEU A 59 -2.18 -9.65 1.73
CA LEU A 59 -2.87 -8.48 1.18
C LEU A 59 -4.17 -8.16 1.92
N SER A 60 -4.93 -9.19 2.32
CA SER A 60 -6.16 -9.02 3.12
C SER A 60 -5.90 -8.43 4.49
N PHE A 61 -4.73 -8.67 5.07
CA PHE A 61 -4.29 -8.01 6.29
C PHE A 61 -3.90 -6.57 6.02
N CYS A 62 -3.05 -6.32 5.02
CA CYS A 62 -2.59 -4.97 4.69
C CYS A 62 -3.69 -4.02 4.20
N GLN A 63 -4.79 -4.54 3.63
CA GLN A 63 -5.93 -3.70 3.25
C GLN A 63 -6.61 -3.03 4.45
N LEU A 64 -6.42 -3.56 5.68
CA LEU A 64 -7.00 -2.99 6.90
C LEU A 64 -6.35 -1.65 7.28
N GLU A 65 -5.16 -1.37 6.76
CA GLU A 65 -4.40 -0.15 7.01
C GLU A 65 -4.76 1.00 6.06
N VAL A 66 -5.66 0.76 5.08
CA VAL A 66 -6.03 1.73 4.04
C VAL A 66 -7.53 1.82 3.83
N GLY A 67 -7.99 2.89 3.18
CA GLY A 67 -9.41 3.12 2.87
C GLY A 67 -9.97 2.27 1.72
N SER A 68 -9.16 1.39 1.14
CA SER A 68 -9.47 0.62 -0.07
C SER A 68 -9.62 -0.88 0.21
N ARG A 69 -10.43 -1.57 -0.59
CA ARG A 69 -10.65 -3.02 -0.48
C ARG A 69 -10.35 -3.72 -1.79
N MET A 70 -9.88 -4.96 -1.71
CA MET A 70 -9.75 -5.81 -2.89
C MET A 70 -11.14 -6.09 -3.49
N GLU A 71 -11.31 -5.72 -4.76
CA GLU A 71 -12.53 -5.96 -5.54
C GLU A 71 -12.46 -7.28 -6.30
N THR A 72 -11.23 -7.67 -6.71
CA THR A 72 -10.94 -8.95 -7.37
C THR A 72 -10.14 -9.86 -6.46
N GLY A 73 -10.10 -11.16 -6.79
CA GLY A 73 -9.07 -12.06 -6.28
C GLY A 73 -7.71 -11.75 -6.90
N LEU A 74 -6.71 -12.58 -6.54
CA LEU A 74 -5.41 -12.56 -7.22
C LEU A 74 -5.54 -13.21 -8.59
N GLU A 75 -5.06 -12.51 -9.61
CA GLU A 75 -5.03 -12.99 -11.00
C GLU A 75 -3.58 -13.04 -11.49
N GLU A 76 -3.15 -14.17 -12.05
CA GLU A 76 -1.82 -14.29 -12.66
C GLU A 76 -1.66 -13.28 -13.81
N VAL A 77 -0.53 -12.56 -13.80
CA VAL A 77 -0.22 -11.64 -14.89
C VAL A 77 0.27 -12.45 -16.09
N SER A 78 -0.48 -12.46 -17.19
CA SER A 78 -0.23 -13.37 -18.32
C SER A 78 1.17 -13.28 -18.95
N ARG A 79 1.91 -12.19 -18.70
CA ARG A 79 3.29 -12.00 -19.19
C ARG A 79 4.37 -12.55 -18.24
N ASP A 80 4.06 -12.71 -16.96
CA ASP A 80 4.98 -13.24 -15.95
C ASP A 80 4.18 -14.07 -14.91
N PRO A 81 4.25 -15.41 -14.96
CA PRO A 81 3.50 -16.29 -14.06
C PRO A 81 3.99 -16.20 -12.60
N LEU A 82 5.08 -15.48 -12.32
CA LEU A 82 5.55 -15.18 -10.97
C LEU A 82 4.93 -13.90 -10.40
N GLN A 83 4.12 -13.20 -11.18
CA GLN A 83 3.44 -11.98 -10.77
C GLN A 83 1.93 -12.19 -10.71
N TYR A 84 1.32 -11.59 -9.69
CA TYR A 84 -0.12 -11.56 -9.51
C TYR A 84 -0.60 -10.12 -9.50
N SER A 85 -1.80 -9.90 -10.01
CA SER A 85 -2.47 -8.61 -9.95
C SER A 85 -3.74 -8.71 -9.11
N VAL A 86 -4.06 -7.62 -8.42
CA VAL A 86 -5.31 -7.42 -7.72
C VAL A 86 -5.82 -6.01 -8.00
N VAL A 87 -7.13 -5.87 -8.17
CA VAL A 87 -7.78 -4.57 -8.28
C VAL A 87 -8.36 -4.18 -6.93
N MET A 88 -8.10 -2.95 -6.51
CA MET A 88 -8.67 -2.38 -5.30
C MET A 88 -9.59 -1.19 -5.61
N ALA A 89 -10.58 -1.00 -4.75
CA ALA A 89 -11.64 -0.01 -4.86
C ALA A 89 -12.01 0.60 -3.49
N PRO A 90 -12.16 1.94 -3.37
CA PRO A 90 -11.73 2.95 -4.35
C PRO A 90 -10.20 2.92 -4.56
N ALA A 91 -9.65 3.72 -5.46
CA ALA A 91 -8.19 3.80 -5.62
C ALA A 91 -7.50 4.24 -4.30
N LEU A 92 -6.20 3.94 -4.18
CA LEU A 92 -5.39 4.35 -3.03
C LEU A 92 -4.92 5.80 -3.22
N ASP A 93 -5.16 6.65 -2.23
CA ASP A 93 -4.56 7.99 -2.20
C ASP A 93 -3.02 7.92 -2.03
N SER A 94 -2.35 9.07 -2.02
CA SER A 94 -0.88 9.10 -1.93
C SER A 94 -0.31 8.59 -0.59
N THR A 95 -1.06 8.71 0.50
CA THR A 95 -0.73 8.20 1.83
C THR A 95 -0.99 6.70 1.89
N ASP A 96 -2.19 6.27 1.50
CA ASP A 96 -2.64 4.88 1.44
C ASP A 96 -1.69 4.07 0.57
N ARG A 97 -1.28 4.59 -0.58
CA ARG A 97 -0.32 3.92 -1.48
C ARG A 97 1.02 3.62 -0.80
N LYS A 98 1.51 4.54 0.04
CA LYS A 98 2.77 4.35 0.79
C LYS A 98 2.58 3.36 1.92
N GLN A 99 1.49 3.48 2.68
CA GLN A 99 1.17 2.59 3.80
C GLN A 99 0.93 1.16 3.33
N PHE A 100 0.13 0.98 2.28
CA PHE A 100 -0.16 -0.32 1.70
C PHE A 100 1.11 -0.98 1.16
N ARG A 101 1.91 -0.26 0.37
CA ARG A 101 3.21 -0.77 -0.12
C ARG A 101 4.13 -1.15 1.04
N GLY A 102 4.29 -0.27 2.03
CA GLY A 102 5.11 -0.54 3.21
C GLY A 102 4.65 -1.77 3.97
N CYS A 103 3.35 -1.91 4.22
CA CYS A 103 2.80 -3.12 4.85
C CYS A 103 3.13 -4.39 4.04
N ILE A 104 3.00 -4.35 2.72
CA ILE A 104 3.24 -5.52 1.88
C ILE A 104 4.74 -5.91 1.86
N GLU A 105 5.62 -4.92 1.73
CA GLU A 105 7.05 -5.13 1.53
C GLU A 105 7.82 -5.34 2.84
N ASP A 106 7.37 -4.78 3.97
CA ASP A 106 8.08 -4.84 5.25
C ASP A 106 7.79 -6.12 6.06
N TRP A 107 6.70 -6.83 5.74
CA TRP A 107 6.30 -8.02 6.47
C TRP A 107 6.79 -9.31 5.80
N ILE A 108 7.32 -10.20 6.63
CA ILE A 108 7.60 -11.58 6.25
C ILE A 108 6.65 -12.47 7.06
N VAL A 109 5.81 -13.23 6.35
CA VAL A 109 4.84 -14.16 6.95
C VAL A 109 5.26 -15.57 6.54
N ASP A 110 5.59 -16.47 7.47
CA ASP A 110 5.96 -17.87 7.16
C ASP A 110 7.04 -18.02 6.05
N ASN A 111 8.10 -17.22 6.12
CA ASN A 111 9.16 -17.13 5.09
C ASN A 111 8.67 -16.70 3.69
N HIS A 112 7.49 -16.11 3.61
CA HIS A 112 6.92 -15.49 2.42
C HIS A 112 7.01 -13.96 2.54
N TRP A 113 7.47 -13.32 1.48
CA TRP A 113 7.53 -11.86 1.35
C TRP A 113 7.03 -11.46 -0.03
N ILE A 114 6.62 -10.21 -0.17
CA ILE A 114 5.99 -9.71 -1.39
C ILE A 114 6.70 -8.43 -1.83
N ASP A 115 7.14 -8.38 -3.08
CA ASP A 115 7.59 -7.13 -3.69
C ASP A 115 6.41 -6.49 -4.44
N VAL A 116 6.20 -5.17 -4.31
CA VAL A 116 5.22 -4.45 -5.13
C VAL A 116 5.88 -3.96 -6.42
N VAL A 117 5.54 -4.62 -7.51
CA VAL A 117 6.09 -4.35 -8.85
C VAL A 117 5.50 -3.07 -9.44
N GLU A 118 4.18 -2.93 -9.39
CA GLU A 118 3.47 -1.83 -10.04
C GLU A 118 2.20 -1.46 -9.26
N ILE A 119 1.86 -0.17 -9.29
CA ILE A 119 0.58 0.34 -8.77
C ILE A 119 0.04 1.33 -9.81
N GLU A 120 -0.93 0.89 -10.61
CA GLU A 120 -1.50 1.64 -11.73
C GLU A 120 -2.95 2.03 -11.43
N GLU A 121 -3.26 3.32 -11.45
CA GLU A 121 -4.62 3.83 -11.23
C GLU A 121 -5.40 3.91 -12.55
N PHE A 122 -6.69 3.60 -12.50
CA PHE A 122 -7.60 3.74 -13.63
C PHE A 122 -9.03 4.06 -13.16
N THR A 123 -9.88 4.51 -14.07
CA THR A 123 -11.30 4.81 -13.81
C THR A 123 -12.19 3.93 -14.67
N LEU A 124 -13.27 3.42 -14.11
CA LEU A 124 -14.31 2.73 -14.89
C LEU A 124 -15.16 3.78 -15.60
N ARG A 125 -15.17 3.75 -16.94
CA ARG A 125 -16.04 4.62 -17.76
C ARG A 125 -17.45 4.06 -17.89
#